data_AF-A0A938BBX2-F1
#
_entry.id   AF-A0A938BBX2-F1
#
_cell.length_a   1.000
_cell.length_b   1.000
_cell.length_c   1.000
_cell.angle_alpha   90.00
_cell.angle_beta   90.00
_cell.angle_gamma   90.00
#
_symmetry.space_group_name_H-M   'P 1'
#
loop_
_entity.id
_entity.type
_entity.pdbx_description
1 polymer ?
#
loop_
_entity_poly.entity_id
_entity_poly.type
_entity_poly.pdbx_seq_one_letter_code
_entity_poly.pdbx_strand_id
1 'polypeptide(L)' 'RKDVKPVFVSPGHKTNLNKSIEIIMNLTDRFRIPQPLRYAHKKSKELLK' A
#
# COMPACT_ATOMS: atom_id res chain seq x y z
N ARG A 1 -3.07 -5.20 11.99
CA ARG A 1 -4.14 -5.76 12.86
C ARG A 1 -4.21 -7.26 12.61
N LYS A 2 -4.52 -8.06 13.64
CA LYS A 2 -4.87 -9.47 13.46
C LYS A 2 -6.24 -9.55 12.76
N ASP A 3 -6.48 -10.65 12.04
CA ASP A 3 -7.77 -10.96 11.38
C ASP A 3 -8.20 -10.03 10.23
N VAL A 4 -7.23 -9.45 9.52
CA VAL A 4 -7.48 -8.71 8.28
C VAL A 4 -6.86 -9.47 7.11
N LYS A 5 -7.57 -9.57 5.99
CA LYS A 5 -7.04 -10.22 4.77
C LYS A 5 -5.68 -9.59 4.41
N PRO A 6 -4.64 -10.39 4.09
CA PRO A 6 -3.34 -9.85 3.74
C PRO A 6 -3.39 -9.09 2.40
N VAL A 7 -2.32 -8.36 2.11
CA VAL A 7 -2.05 -7.82 0.77
C VAL A 7 -0.89 -8.59 0.15
N PHE A 8 -0.90 -8.75 -1.16
CA PHE A 8 0.20 -9.36 -1.88
C PHE A 8 1.18 -8.27 -2.31
N VAL A 9 2.45 -8.45 -1.97
CA VAL A 9 3.53 -7.49 -2.28
C VAL A 9 4.53 -8.18 -3.18
N SER A 10 4.84 -7.55 -4.30
CA SER A 10 5.88 -7.98 -5.24
C SER A 10 6.80 -6.81 -5.55
N PRO A 11 8.12 -7.04 -5.70
CA PRO A 11 9.04 -5.99 -6.13
C PRO A 11 8.74 -5.52 -7.55
N GLY A 12 8.95 -4.23 -7.79
CA GLY A 12 8.93 -3.62 -9.13
C GLY A 12 10.35 -3.49 -9.72
N HIS A 13 10.62 -2.37 -10.38
CA HIS A 13 11.94 -2.07 -10.94
C HIS A 13 12.90 -1.48 -9.89
N LYS A 14 14.21 -1.83 -9.96
CA LYS A 14 15.28 -1.31 -9.09
C LYS A 14 15.03 -1.46 -7.58
N THR A 15 14.39 -2.55 -7.18
CA THR A 15 14.17 -2.90 -5.77
C THR A 15 14.26 -4.42 -5.58
N ASN A 16 14.21 -4.88 -4.34
CA ASN A 16 14.12 -6.30 -4.01
C ASN A 16 12.92 -6.56 -3.08
N LEU A 17 12.63 -7.84 -2.83
CA LEU A 17 11.45 -8.24 -2.04
C LEU A 17 11.52 -7.69 -0.60
N ASN A 18 12.65 -7.83 0.08
CA ASN A 18 12.82 -7.39 1.46
C ASN A 18 12.59 -5.88 1.60
N LYS A 19 13.17 -5.09 0.68
CA LYS A 19 12.98 -3.63 0.68
C LYS A 19 11.54 -3.24 0.37
N SER A 20 10.89 -3.97 -0.52
CA SER A 20 9.48 -3.74 -0.85
C SER A 20 8.57 -4.00 0.36
N ILE A 21 8.82 -5.08 1.12
CA ILE A 21 8.09 -5.39 2.35
C ILE A 21 8.32 -4.29 3.41
N GLU A 22 9.57 -3.89 3.63
CA GLU A 22 9.91 -2.81 4.58
C GLU A 22 9.16 -1.52 4.26
N ILE A 23 9.18 -1.09 3.00
CA ILE A 23 8.46 0.10 2.53
C ILE A 23 6.96 -0.03 2.79
N ILE A 24 6.35 -1.16 2.41
CA ILE A 24 4.91 -1.37 2.58
C ILE A 24 4.54 -1.39 4.07
N MET A 25 5.32 -2.04 4.93
CA MET A 25 5.05 -2.08 6.38
C MET A 25 5.16 -0.68 7.01
N ASN A 26 6.14 0.13 6.60
CA ASN A 26 6.30 1.50 7.08
C ASN A 26 5.18 2.45 6.61
N LEU A 27 4.58 2.17 5.45
CA LEU A 27 3.50 2.97 4.87
C LEU A 27 2.10 2.43 5.18
N THR A 28 2.00 1.32 5.92
CA THR A 28 0.73 0.68 6.29
C THR A 28 0.53 0.79 7.80
N ASP A 29 -0.25 1.79 8.21
CA ASP A 29 -0.47 2.12 9.62
C ASP A 29 -1.75 1.46 10.19
N ARG A 30 -2.81 2.24 10.39
CA ARG A 30 -4.09 1.88 11.00
C ARG A 30 -4.99 1.07 10.05
N PHE A 31 -4.62 0.99 8.78
CA PHE A 31 -5.44 0.42 7.71
C PHE A 31 -4.75 -0.75 7.00
N ARG A 32 -5.55 -1.56 6.27
CA ARG A 32 -5.04 -2.65 5.43
C ARG A 32 -4.25 -2.16 4.21
N ILE A 33 -4.71 -1.06 3.61
CA ILE A 33 -4.18 -0.54 2.35
C ILE A 33 -3.16 0.56 2.66
N PRO A 34 -1.95 0.55 2.06
CA PRO A 34 -0.93 1.55 2.31
C PRO A 34 -1.41 2.99 2.05
N GLN A 35 -0.89 3.93 2.83
CA GLN A 35 -1.25 5.34 2.75
C GLN A 35 -1.21 5.92 1.32
N PRO A 36 -0.17 5.71 0.50
CA PRO A 36 -0.12 6.27 -0.85
C PRO A 36 -1.25 5.77 -1.75
N LEU A 37 -1.59 4.49 -1.67
CA LEU A 37 -2.64 3.88 -2.50
C LEU A 37 -4.03 4.39 -2.08
N ARG A 38 -4.24 4.64 -0.78
CA ARG A 38 -5.48 5.27 -0.28
C ARG A 38 -5.63 6.69 -0.85
N TYR A 39 -4.56 7.47 -0.85
CA TYR A 39 -4.58 8.83 -1.37
C TYR A 39 -4.82 8.87 -2.87
N ALA A 40 -4.14 8.01 -3.64
CA ALA A 40 -4.37 7.87 -5.06
C ALA A 40 -5.83 7.48 -5.37
N HIS A 41 -6.41 6.53 -4.64
CA HIS A 41 -7.81 6.14 -4.79
C HIS A 41 -8.78 7.28 -4.48
N LYS A 42 -8.55 8.00 -3.37
CA LYS A 42 -9.38 9.16 -3.01
C LYS A 42 -9.30 10.23 -4.10
N LYS A 43 -8.09 10.56 -4.55
CA LYS A 43 -7.89 11.61 -5.55
C LYS A 43 -8.50 11.24 -6.90
N SER A 44 -8.40 9.98 -7.34
CA SER A 44 -9.05 9.55 -8.58
C SER A 44 -10.57 9.68 -8.51
N LYS A 45 -11.18 9.38 -7.35
CA LYS A 45 -12.62 9.57 -7.13
C LYS A 45 -13.04 11.04 -7.08
N GLU A 46 -12.20 11.93 -6.57
CA GLU A 46 -12.45 13.37 -6.59
C GLU A 46 -12.43 13.94 -8.02
N LEU A 47 -11.52 13.47 -8.88
CA LEU A 47 -11.37 13.96 -10.27
C LEU A 47 -12.41 13.40 -11.24
N LEU A 48 -13.05 12.27 -10.91
CA LEU A 48 -14.12 11.67 -11.73
C LEU A 48 -15.50 12.30 -11.46
N LYS A 49 -15.62 13.16 -10.46
CA LYS A 49 -16.83 13.94 -10.17
C LYS A 49 -16.77 15.26 -10.92
#